data_AF-A0A9W2Y9A0-F1
#
_entry.id   AF-A0A9W2Y9A0-F1
#
_cell.length_a   1.000
_cell.length_b   1.000
_cell.length_c   1.000
_cell.angle_alpha   90.00
_cell.angle_beta   90.00
_cell.angle_gamma   90.00
#
_symmetry.space_group_name_H-M   'P 1'
#
loop_
_entity.id
_entity.type
_entity.pdbx_description
1 polymer ?
#
loop_
_entity_poly.entity_id
_entity_poly.type
_entity_poly.pdbx_seq_one_letter_code
_entity_poly.pdbx_strand_id
1 'polypeptide(L)'
;MVGNNRITVTALEQFLNKPPSGFSVKTLDSGYEVHGDPEKSLVLIDDLELKGRKVVFQNSMGRTLKMHDLWEYTSTRKSLLSKTVYLLASACEGRPAAAAGKAASKPRESQRFVVSVDGDDPFVKWQLERGLDWTIASVRGESYRVDVRRVRRHRGAREQPLLAFTVTYSDRLT
;
A
#
# COMPACT_ATOMS: atom_id res chain seq x y z
N MET A 1 -19.76 5.16 -19.71
CA MET A 1 -18.81 5.86 -18.81
C MET A 1 -18.89 5.18 -17.45
N VAL A 2 -17.98 4.24 -17.18
CA VAL A 2 -17.89 3.60 -15.87
C VAL A 2 -17.21 4.61 -14.95
N GLY A 3 -17.86 5.00 -13.87
CA GLY A 3 -17.23 5.86 -12.87
C GLY A 3 -16.02 5.14 -12.31
N ASN A 4 -14.81 5.53 -12.71
CA ASN A 4 -13.59 5.03 -12.11
C ASN A 4 -13.59 5.48 -10.65
N ASN A 5 -13.83 4.55 -9.74
CA ASN A 5 -13.60 4.80 -8.32
C ASN A 5 -12.10 5.00 -8.13
N ARG A 6 -11.70 6.26 -7.90
CA ARG A 6 -10.31 6.68 -7.62
C ARG A 6 -9.61 5.83 -6.56
N ILE A 7 -10.40 5.32 -5.61
CA ILE A 7 -9.96 4.41 -4.55
C ILE A 7 -10.99 3.30 -4.45
N THR A 8 -10.54 2.04 -4.52
CA THR A 8 -11.38 0.87 -4.27
C THR A 8 -10.76 0.04 -3.15
N VAL A 9 -11.60 -0.45 -2.23
CA VAL A 9 -11.19 -1.28 -1.11
C VAL A 9 -11.84 -2.65 -1.26
N THR A 10 -11.03 -3.69 -1.37
CA THR A 10 -11.47 -5.07 -1.56
C THR A 10 -10.95 -5.92 -0.41
N ALA A 11 -11.79 -6.76 0.20
CA ALA A 11 -11.30 -7.71 1.20
C ALA A 11 -10.24 -8.64 0.58
N LEU A 12 -9.18 -8.97 1.30
CA LEU A 12 -8.09 -9.78 0.76
C LEU A 12 -8.60 -11.13 0.22
N GLU A 13 -9.51 -11.79 0.95
CA GLU A 13 -10.11 -13.05 0.49
C GLU A 13 -10.92 -12.88 -0.79
N GLN A 14 -11.67 -11.77 -0.91
CA GLN A 14 -12.42 -11.45 -2.13
C GLN A 14 -11.47 -11.17 -3.30
N PHE A 15 -10.37 -10.45 -3.07
CA PHE A 15 -9.35 -10.19 -4.07
C PHE A 15 -8.75 -11.50 -4.61
N LEU A 16 -8.47 -12.47 -3.73
CA LEU A 16 -7.92 -13.76 -4.14
C LEU A 16 -8.93 -14.61 -4.91
N ASN A 17 -10.20 -14.60 -4.49
CA ASN A 17 -11.26 -15.40 -5.12
C ASN A 17 -11.76 -14.80 -6.45
N LYS A 18 -11.79 -13.47 -6.55
CA LYS A 18 -12.25 -12.70 -7.71
C LYS A 18 -11.29 -11.53 -7.94
N PRO A 19 -10.11 -11.80 -8.51
CA PRO A 19 -9.12 -10.77 -8.74
C PRO A 19 -9.67 -9.70 -9.71
N PRO A 20 -9.28 -8.42 -9.51
CA PRO A 20 -9.63 -7.38 -10.47
C PRO A 20 -8.96 -7.63 -11.82
N SER A 21 -9.46 -6.97 -12.87
CA SER A 21 -8.86 -7.06 -14.20
C SER A 21 -7.38 -6.72 -14.18
N GLY A 22 -6.56 -7.51 -14.88
CA GLY A 22 -5.11 -7.38 -14.87
C GLY A 22 -4.42 -8.16 -13.74
N PHE A 23 -5.17 -8.86 -12.88
CA PHE A 23 -4.64 -9.80 -11.91
C PHE A 23 -5.07 -11.24 -12.20
N SER A 24 -4.18 -12.16 -11.91
CA SER A 24 -4.44 -13.60 -11.89
C SER A 24 -3.89 -14.20 -10.60
N VAL A 25 -4.60 -15.18 -10.06
CA VAL A 25 -4.23 -15.84 -8.80
C VAL A 25 -4.09 -17.33 -9.06
N LYS A 26 -2.92 -17.88 -8.77
CA LYS A 26 -2.67 -19.32 -8.78
C LYS A 26 -2.79 -19.82 -7.35
N THR A 27 -3.60 -20.86 -7.17
CA THR A 27 -3.71 -21.57 -5.89
C THR A 27 -2.76 -22.76 -5.93
N LEU A 28 -1.83 -22.80 -4.98
CA LEU A 28 -0.85 -23.85 -4.78
C LEU A 28 -1.14 -24.55 -3.44
N ASP A 29 -0.56 -25.73 -3.23
CA ASP A 29 -0.70 -26.43 -1.95
C ASP A 29 -0.16 -25.60 -0.78
N SER A 30 0.93 -24.86 -1.02
CA SER A 30 1.60 -23.96 -0.08
C SER A 30 0.92 -22.58 0.09
N GLY A 31 -0.03 -22.22 -0.78
CA GLY A 31 -0.81 -20.97 -0.65
C GLY A 31 -1.20 -20.32 -1.98
N TYR A 32 -0.99 -19.01 -2.11
CA TYR A 32 -1.45 -18.20 -3.23
C TYR A 32 -0.30 -17.44 -3.87
N GLU A 33 -0.24 -17.48 -5.19
CA GLU A 33 0.65 -16.67 -6.00
C GLU A 33 -0.18 -15.69 -6.83
N VAL A 34 0.03 -14.40 -6.59
CA VAL A 34 -0.74 -13.32 -7.23
C VAL A 34 0.14 -12.65 -8.27
N HIS A 35 -0.28 -12.70 -9.53
CA HIS A 35 0.39 -12.02 -10.63
C HIS A 35 -0.46 -10.82 -11.07
N GLY A 36 0.15 -9.64 -11.13
CA GLY A 36 -0.44 -8.44 -11.70
C GLY A 36 0.22 -8.04 -13.02
N ASP A 37 -0.51 -7.32 -13.86
CA ASP A 37 0.02 -6.66 -15.06
C ASP A 37 1.03 -5.56 -14.63
N PRO A 38 2.34 -5.74 -14.90
CA PRO A 38 3.36 -4.79 -14.45
C PRO A 38 3.28 -3.44 -15.17
N GLU A 39 2.62 -3.35 -16.33
CA GLU A 39 2.46 -2.10 -17.06
C GLU A 39 1.38 -1.21 -16.44
N LYS A 40 0.35 -1.82 -15.84
CA LYS A 40 -0.81 -1.09 -15.30
C LYS A 40 -0.86 -1.05 -13.78
N SER A 41 -0.16 -1.96 -13.11
CA SER A 41 -0.26 -2.16 -11.66
C SER A 41 1.08 -1.94 -10.98
N LEU A 42 1.07 -1.16 -9.90
CA LEU A 42 2.18 -1.01 -8.97
C LEU A 42 1.77 -1.64 -7.64
N VAL A 43 2.37 -2.77 -7.27
CA VAL A 43 2.03 -3.50 -6.04
C VAL A 43 3.06 -3.20 -4.96
N LEU A 44 2.60 -2.63 -3.84
CA LEU A 44 3.41 -2.29 -2.67
C LEU A 44 2.91 -3.08 -1.45
N ILE A 45 2.96 -4.42 -1.56
CA ILE A 45 2.43 -5.36 -0.57
C ILE A 45 3.52 -6.38 -0.23
N ASP A 46 3.87 -6.49 1.05
CA ASP A 46 4.78 -7.55 1.49
C ASP A 46 4.08 -8.92 1.40
N ASP A 47 4.88 -9.98 1.23
CA ASP A 47 4.43 -11.35 1.45
C ASP A 47 3.73 -11.46 2.81
N LEU A 48 2.62 -12.17 2.84
CA LEU A 48 1.77 -12.29 4.03
C LEU A 48 1.19 -13.68 4.17
N GLU A 49 0.65 -13.99 5.34
CA GLU A 49 -0.06 -15.24 5.59
C GLU A 49 -1.56 -15.01 5.76
N LEU A 50 -2.35 -15.88 5.15
CA LEU A 50 -3.80 -15.94 5.25
C LEU A 50 -4.19 -17.35 5.69
N LYS A 51 -4.73 -17.49 6.92
CA LYS A 51 -5.19 -18.78 7.48
C LYS A 51 -4.13 -19.90 7.37
N GLY A 52 -2.88 -19.58 7.66
CA GLY A 52 -1.74 -20.52 7.58
C GLY A 52 -1.23 -20.80 6.17
N ARG A 53 -1.74 -20.10 5.15
CA ARG A 53 -1.27 -20.21 3.76
C ARG A 53 -0.52 -18.96 3.35
N LYS A 54 0.62 -19.11 2.67
CA LYS A 54 1.41 -17.97 2.19
C LYS A 54 0.69 -17.28 1.03
N VAL A 55 0.72 -15.95 0.97
CA VAL A 55 0.25 -15.14 -0.16
C VAL A 55 1.44 -14.33 -0.65
N VAL A 56 1.86 -14.58 -1.88
CA VAL A 56 3.01 -13.94 -2.53
C VAL A 56 2.51 -13.09 -3.68
N PHE A 57 2.84 -11.80 -3.68
CA PHE A 57 2.56 -10.90 -4.79
C PHE A 57 3.79 -10.81 -5.68
N GLN A 58 3.70 -11.38 -6.89
CA GLN A 58 4.79 -11.38 -7.85
C GLN A 58 5.08 -9.96 -8.35
N ASN A 59 6.37 -9.64 -8.47
CA ASN A 59 6.86 -8.31 -8.81
C ASN A 59 6.40 -7.19 -7.86
N SER A 60 5.99 -7.54 -6.63
CA SER A 60 5.72 -6.55 -5.59
C SER A 60 7.01 -5.88 -5.15
N MET A 61 6.96 -4.56 -4.95
CA MET A 61 8.09 -3.81 -4.41
C MET A 61 8.08 -3.76 -2.87
N GLY A 62 7.09 -4.40 -2.23
CA GLY A 62 6.92 -4.37 -0.77
C GLY A 62 6.39 -3.03 -0.26
N ARG A 63 6.13 -2.95 1.05
CA ARG A 63 5.55 -1.75 1.70
C ARG A 63 6.55 -0.61 1.85
N THR A 64 7.84 -0.92 1.87
CA THR A 64 8.93 0.05 1.99
C THR A 64 9.81 -0.02 0.75
N LEU A 65 9.84 1.08 0.00
CA LEU A 65 10.65 1.23 -1.21
C LEU A 65 12.00 1.81 -0.81
N LYS A 66 13.10 1.12 -1.13
CA LYS A 66 14.46 1.67 -0.99
C LYS A 66 14.99 1.97 -2.38
N MET A 67 15.49 3.18 -2.57
CA MET A 67 16.04 3.65 -3.83
C MET A 67 17.47 4.12 -3.58
N HIS A 68 18.37 3.68 -4.45
CA HIS A 68 19.80 3.95 -4.36
C HIS A 68 20.20 5.16 -5.18
N ASP A 69 19.47 5.47 -6.25
CA ASP A 69 19.79 6.60 -7.14
C ASP A 69 18.55 7.40 -7.58
N LEU A 70 18.81 8.50 -8.29
CA LEU A 70 17.78 9.40 -8.81
C LEU A 70 16.96 8.78 -9.95
N TRP A 71 17.52 7.81 -10.67
CA TRP A 71 16.84 7.14 -11.76
C TRP A 71 15.77 6.19 -11.24
N GLU A 72 16.09 5.36 -10.26
CA GLU A 72 15.15 4.50 -9.53
C GLU A 72 14.04 5.31 -8.89
N TYR A 73 14.39 6.46 -8.30
CA TYR A 73 13.42 7.41 -7.78
C TYR A 73 12.49 7.96 -8.87
N THR A 74 13.05 8.44 -9.98
CA THR A 74 12.27 9.02 -11.09
C THR A 74 11.35 7.98 -11.72
N SER A 75 11.84 6.76 -11.93
CA SER A 75 11.07 5.64 -12.47
C SER A 75 9.93 5.23 -11.53
N THR A 76 10.19 5.17 -10.22
CA THR A 76 9.16 4.83 -9.24
C THR A 76 8.13 5.94 -9.08
N ARG A 77 8.58 7.20 -9.06
CA ARG A 77 7.69 8.37 -9.10
C ARG A 77 6.78 8.31 -10.33
N LYS A 78 7.33 8.04 -11.51
CA LYS A 78 6.52 7.87 -12.73
C LYS A 78 5.47 6.78 -12.56
N SER A 79 5.85 5.62 -12.02
CA SER A 79 4.94 4.50 -11.79
C SER A 79 3.82 4.83 -10.78
N LEU A 80 4.13 5.53 -9.69
CA LEU A 80 3.13 5.99 -8.71
C LEU A 80 2.09 6.93 -9.34
N LEU A 81 2.50 7.74 -10.32
CA LEU A 81 1.69 8.79 -10.94
C LEU A 81 1.01 8.38 -12.25
N SER A 82 1.19 7.12 -12.68
CA SER A 82 0.64 6.62 -13.95
C SER A 82 0.02 5.22 -13.86
N LYS A 83 0.17 4.51 -12.74
CA LYS A 83 -0.34 3.14 -12.54
C LYS A 83 -1.35 3.11 -11.41
N THR A 84 -2.17 2.06 -11.38
CA THR A 84 -2.98 1.77 -10.19
C THR A 84 -2.08 1.20 -9.10
N VAL A 85 -2.03 1.87 -7.95
CA VAL A 85 -1.22 1.49 -6.79
C VAL A 85 -2.03 0.58 -5.88
N TYR A 86 -1.49 -0.60 -5.55
CA TYR A 86 -2.12 -1.58 -4.67
C TYR A 86 -1.38 -1.66 -3.33
N LEU A 87 -2.13 -1.44 -2.25
CA LEU A 87 -1.64 -1.39 -0.87
C LEU A 87 -2.40 -2.38 0.01
N LEU A 88 -1.72 -2.93 1.02
CA LEU A 88 -2.38 -3.73 2.05
C LEU A 88 -2.78 -2.83 3.22
N ALA A 89 -4.04 -2.89 3.62
CA ALA A 89 -4.56 -2.26 4.83
C ALA A 89 -5.16 -3.32 5.75
N SER A 90 -5.05 -3.11 7.06
CA SER A 90 -5.77 -3.90 8.06
C SER A 90 -6.76 -3.01 8.80
N ALA A 91 -7.93 -3.57 9.13
CA ALA A 91 -8.81 -2.97 10.11
C ALA A 91 -8.27 -3.28 11.51
N CYS A 92 -7.70 -2.29 12.18
CA CYS A 92 -7.47 -2.38 13.61
C CYS A 92 -8.82 -2.17 14.31
N GLU A 93 -9.32 -3.17 15.05
CA GLU A 93 -10.31 -2.90 16.08
C GLU A 93 -9.62 -1.97 17.09
N GLY A 94 -10.14 -0.75 17.23
CA GLY A 94 -9.67 0.19 18.24
C GLY A 94 -9.77 -0.50 19.59
N ARG A 95 -8.64 -0.73 20.25
CA ARG A 95 -8.64 -1.17 21.64
C ARG A 95 -9.43 -0.11 22.42
N PRO A 96 -10.53 -0.44 23.13
CA PRO A 96 -11.18 0.54 23.98
C PRO A 96 -10.15 0.98 25.01
N ALA A 97 -9.85 2.26 25.05
CA ALA A 97 -9.04 2.84 26.10
C ALA A 97 -9.87 2.86 27.38
N ALA A 98 -9.76 1.82 28.21
CA ALA A 98 -9.86 1.86 29.68
C ALA A 98 -10.04 0.45 30.28
N ALA A 99 -9.64 0.35 31.55
CA ALA A 99 -9.96 -0.66 32.54
C ALA A 99 -9.00 -1.84 32.70
N ALA A 100 -8.41 -1.82 33.90
CA ALA A 100 -7.59 -2.83 34.54
C ALA A 100 -8.14 -4.26 34.44
N GLY A 101 -7.21 -5.21 34.33
CA GLY A 101 -7.36 -6.56 34.87
C GLY A 101 -8.45 -7.43 34.24
N LYS A 102 -8.15 -8.05 33.10
CA LYS A 102 -8.54 -9.43 32.76
C LYS A 102 -7.78 -9.89 31.51
N ALA A 103 -7.46 -11.18 31.50
CA ALA A 103 -6.52 -11.84 30.57
C ALA A 103 -6.73 -11.40 29.12
N ALA A 104 -5.62 -11.08 28.44
CA ALA A 104 -5.58 -10.69 27.04
C ALA A 104 -6.20 -11.80 26.17
N SER A 105 -7.47 -11.63 25.78
CA SER A 105 -8.07 -12.45 24.74
C SER A 105 -7.24 -12.28 23.47
N LYS A 106 -6.86 -13.41 22.85
CA LYS A 106 -6.08 -13.45 21.60
C LYS A 106 -6.57 -12.36 20.62
N PRO A 107 -5.67 -11.57 20.01
CA PRO A 107 -6.07 -10.57 19.05
C PRO A 107 -6.84 -11.27 17.93
N ARG A 108 -8.12 -10.90 17.75
CA ARG A 108 -8.90 -11.34 16.59
C ARG A 108 -8.12 -10.90 15.35
N GLU A 109 -7.89 -11.82 14.41
CA GLU A 109 -7.15 -11.51 13.19
C GLU A 109 -7.77 -10.29 12.52
N SER A 110 -7.00 -9.19 12.49
CA SER A 110 -7.43 -7.94 11.90
C SER A 110 -7.79 -8.17 10.44
N GLN A 111 -9.05 -7.95 10.07
CA GLN A 111 -9.50 -8.14 8.69
C GLN A 111 -8.63 -7.32 7.73
N ARG A 112 -8.08 -7.99 6.71
CA ARG A 112 -7.15 -7.38 5.75
C ARG A 112 -7.86 -7.05 4.45
N PHE A 113 -7.46 -5.92 3.87
CA PHE A 113 -8.04 -5.35 2.66
C PHE A 113 -6.91 -4.96 1.71
N VAL A 114 -7.13 -5.18 0.42
CA VAL A 114 -6.33 -4.59 -0.65
C VAL A 114 -7.00 -3.28 -1.05
N VAL A 115 -6.26 -2.19 -0.94
CA VAL A 115 -6.68 -0.87 -1.39
C VAL A 115 -6.01 -0.62 -2.74
N SER A 116 -6.81 -0.36 -3.76
CA SER A 116 -6.34 0.10 -5.06
C SER A 116 -6.59 1.59 -5.17
N VAL A 117 -5.61 2.31 -5.71
CA VAL A 117 -5.63 3.76 -5.89
C VAL A 117 -5.18 4.08 -7.30
N ASP A 118 -6.03 4.78 -8.06
CA ASP A 118 -5.72 5.18 -9.42
C ASP A 118 -4.72 6.35 -9.40
N GLY A 119 -3.43 6.05 -9.61
CA GLY A 119 -2.37 7.05 -9.61
C GLY A 119 -2.43 8.03 -10.78
N ASP A 120 -3.16 7.71 -11.85
CA ASP A 120 -3.36 8.58 -13.00
C ASP A 120 -4.61 9.47 -12.87
N ASP A 121 -5.46 9.24 -11.86
CA ASP A 121 -6.56 10.17 -11.56
C ASP A 121 -5.99 11.54 -11.19
N PRO A 122 -6.45 12.65 -11.81
CA PRO A 122 -5.85 13.97 -11.61
C PRO A 122 -5.79 14.43 -10.15
N PHE A 123 -6.79 14.08 -9.33
CA PHE A 123 -6.82 14.48 -7.93
C PHE A 123 -5.84 13.65 -7.11
N VAL A 124 -5.84 12.33 -7.30
CA VAL A 124 -4.88 11.43 -6.64
C VAL A 124 -3.46 11.80 -7.03
N LYS A 125 -3.19 11.94 -8.32
CA LYS A 125 -1.90 12.33 -8.88
C LYS A 125 -1.35 13.59 -8.23
N TRP A 126 -2.17 14.64 -8.13
CA TRP A 126 -1.79 15.88 -7.46
C TRP A 126 -1.46 15.67 -5.97
N GLN A 127 -2.22 14.84 -5.24
CA GLN A 127 -1.93 14.52 -3.84
C GLN A 127 -0.60 13.75 -3.72
N LEU A 128 -0.36 12.79 -4.61
CA LEU A 128 0.88 12.00 -4.66
C LEU A 128 2.09 12.89 -4.95
N GLU A 129 2.01 13.73 -5.98
CA GLU A 129 3.06 14.69 -6.35
C GLU A 129 3.40 15.60 -5.17
N ARG A 130 2.39 16.18 -4.51
CA ARG A 130 2.62 17.02 -3.32
C ARG A 130 3.29 16.27 -2.19
N GLY A 131 2.89 15.02 -1.93
CA GLY A 131 3.51 14.18 -0.91
C GLY A 131 4.99 13.91 -1.24
N LEU A 132 5.28 13.61 -2.51
CA LEU A 132 6.64 13.34 -2.98
C LEU A 132 7.52 14.60 -2.97
N ASP A 133 7.03 15.72 -3.48
CA ASP A 133 7.77 16.99 -3.59
C ASP A 133 8.07 17.60 -2.21
N TRP A 134 7.12 17.53 -1.26
CA TRP A 134 7.40 17.92 0.13
C TRP A 134 8.54 17.12 0.76
N THR A 135 8.79 15.91 0.27
CA THR A 135 9.84 15.07 0.84
C THR A 135 11.19 15.18 0.12
N ILE A 136 11.23 15.66 -1.12
CA ILE A 136 12.49 15.96 -1.84
C ILE A 136 13.15 17.23 -1.30
N ALA A 137 12.37 18.21 -0.83
CA ALA A 137 12.89 19.49 -0.34
C ALA A 137 13.85 19.37 0.86
N SER A 138 13.99 18.18 1.47
CA SER A 138 14.72 17.99 2.72
C SER A 138 16.13 17.37 2.59
N VAL A 139 16.59 16.90 1.42
CA VAL A 139 17.86 16.13 1.38
C VAL A 139 18.59 16.17 0.04
N ARG A 140 19.83 16.68 0.05
CA ARG A 140 20.85 16.55 -1.02
C ARG A 140 21.69 15.30 -0.73
N GLY A 141 21.76 14.35 -1.67
CA GLY A 141 22.76 13.27 -1.65
C GLY A 141 22.25 11.92 -1.12
N GLU A 142 21.87 11.06 -2.08
CA GLU A 142 22.02 9.60 -2.12
C GLU A 142 21.56 8.76 -0.91
N SER A 143 20.26 8.41 -0.95
CA SER A 143 19.61 7.15 -0.51
C SER A 143 18.25 7.46 0.11
N TYR A 144 17.17 7.12 -0.59
CA TYR A 144 15.79 7.49 -0.21
C TYR A 144 14.99 6.24 0.15
N ARG A 145 14.30 6.27 1.30
CA ARG A 145 13.33 5.24 1.69
C ARG A 145 11.93 5.81 1.65
N VAL A 146 11.09 5.39 0.72
CA VAL A 146 9.68 5.82 0.67
C VAL A 146 8.82 4.82 1.43
N ASP A 147 8.25 5.23 2.55
CA ASP A 147 7.23 4.50 3.28
C ASP A 147 5.84 4.98 2.86
N VAL A 148 5.00 4.03 2.44
CA VAL A 148 3.60 4.33 2.12
C VAL A 148 2.74 3.98 3.32
N ARG A 149 2.12 4.98 3.93
CA ARG A 149 1.21 4.81 5.08
C ARG A 149 -0.16 5.35 4.74
N ARG A 150 -1.19 4.57 5.06
CA ARG A 150 -2.56 5.07 5.08
C ARG A 150 -2.76 5.86 6.37
N VAL A 151 -2.95 7.17 6.27
CA VAL A 151 -3.22 8.05 7.40
C VAL A 151 -4.68 8.46 7.37
N ARG A 152 -5.36 8.35 8.51
CA ARG A 152 -6.70 8.92 8.69
C ARG A 152 -6.52 10.36 9.14
N ARG A 153 -7.01 11.33 8.35
CA ARG A 153 -7.04 12.72 8.78
C ARG A 153 -8.46 13.04 9.26
N HIS A 154 -8.61 13.32 10.55
CA HIS A 154 -9.83 13.92 11.07
C HIS A 154 -9.87 15.40 10.70
N ARG A 155 -10.77 15.78 9.79
CA ARG A 155 -11.10 17.17 9.51
C ARG A 155 -12.63 17.28 9.40
N GLY A 156 -13.29 17.57 10.52
CA GLY A 156 -14.76 17.56 10.60
C GLY A 156 -15.38 16.16 10.46
N ALA A 157 -16.71 16.11 10.31
CA ALA A 157 -17.55 14.90 10.33
C ALA A 157 -17.37 13.92 9.14
N ARG A 158 -16.28 14.05 8.36
CA ARG A 158 -15.99 13.17 7.22
C ARG A 158 -14.59 12.60 7.35
N GLU A 159 -14.50 11.31 7.65
CA GLU A 159 -13.25 10.56 7.57
C GLU A 159 -12.87 10.38 6.09
N GLN A 160 -11.76 10.99 5.65
CA GLN A 160 -11.19 10.72 4.34
C GLN A 160 -9.88 9.93 4.51
N PRO A 161 -9.75 8.76 3.86
CA PRO A 161 -8.47 8.05 3.83
C PRO A 161 -7.48 8.86 3.01
N LEU A 162 -6.40 9.33 3.63
CA LEU A 162 -5.28 9.95 2.96
C LEU A 162 -4.13 8.94 2.88
N LEU A 163 -3.48 8.90 1.71
CA LEU A 163 -2.19 8.24 1.59
C LEU A 163 -1.13 9.26 1.98
N ALA A 164 -0.32 8.93 2.98
CA ALA A 164 0.89 9.66 3.30
C ALA A 164 2.07 8.85 2.77
N PHE A 165 2.87 9.49 1.94
CA PHE A 165 4.18 8.99 1.54
C PHE A 165 5.18 9.68 2.45
N THR A 166 5.97 8.91 3.17
CA THR A 166 7.04 9.42 4.03
C THR A 166 8.34 8.94 3.42
N VAL A 167 9.04 9.82 2.71
CA VAL A 167 10.42 9.56 2.30
C VAL A 167 11.36 9.87 3.47
N THR A 168 12.00 8.84 4.01
CA THR A 168 13.06 8.99 5.03
C THR A 168 14.42 8.82 4.37
N TYR A 169 15.35 9.70 4.72
CA TYR A 169 16.76 9.53 4.38
C TYR A 169 17.36 8.48 5.31
N SER A 170 18.18 7.59 4.76
CA SER A 170 18.93 6.62 5.55
C SER A 170 20.38 6.66 5.10
N ASP A 171 21.20 7.44 5.80
CA ASP A 171 22.64 7.28 5.74
C ASP A 171 23.00 5.96 6.42
N ARG A 172 23.21 4.92 5.60
CA ARG A 172 23.98 3.75 6.02
C ARG A 172 24.91 3.40 4.88
N LEU A 173 25.99 4.17 4.77
CA LEU A 173 27.29 3.54 4.60
C LEU A 173 27.47 2.59 5.80
N THR A 174 27.68 1.32 5.50
CA THR A 174 28.26 0.33 6.44
C THR A 174 29.48 0.89 7.13
#